data_AF-A0A1K2HXU7-F1
#
_entry.id   AF-A0A1K2HXU7-F1
#
_cell.length_a   1.000
_cell.length_b   1.000
_cell.length_c   1.000
_cell.angle_alpha   90.00
_cell.angle_beta   90.00
_cell.angle_gamma   90.00
#
_symmetry.space_group_name_H-M   'P 1'
#
loop_
_entity.id
_entity.type
_entity.pdbx_description
1 polymer ?
#
loop_
_entity_poly.entity_id
_entity_poly.type
_entity_poly.pdbx_seq_one_letter_code
_entity_poly.pdbx_strand_id
1 'polypeptide(L)'
;MAKYTDVDGAMFSKRPISRNDSERLDVEAGDDPHLSVHISFMEAAVAAGMIIAHADGNASISEHRRIINLLKQHPVLRSFAVDDVAREMETHVIAFAADEATADQNAERRIADAHLTAAQFNALLGMCRSVLEADGVSNPKEVAALVRISAVRAV
;
A
#
# COMPACT_ATOMS: atom_id res chain seq x y z
N MET A 1 -5.68 41.23 27.43
CA MET A 1 -4.24 40.85 27.30
C MET A 1 -4.07 39.58 28.12
N ALA A 2 -3.69 38.41 27.61
CA ALA A 2 -3.04 38.04 26.36
C ALA A 2 -3.67 36.76 25.78
N LYS A 3 -3.46 36.59 24.47
CA LYS A 3 -3.84 35.43 23.64
C LYS A 3 -3.01 34.21 24.04
N TYR A 4 -3.61 33.02 24.05
CA TYR A 4 -2.89 31.81 23.65
C TYR A 4 -3.86 30.85 22.97
N THR A 5 -3.53 30.59 21.71
CA THR A 5 -4.21 29.75 20.74
C THR A 5 -3.89 28.28 20.96
N ASP A 6 -4.92 27.45 20.77
CA ASP A 6 -4.95 26.18 20.03
C ASP A 6 -3.61 25.43 19.84
N VAL A 7 -3.56 24.20 20.36
CA VAL A 7 -2.59 23.17 19.99
C VAL A 7 -3.33 21.90 19.59
N ASP A 8 -4.01 21.98 18.45
CA ASP A 8 -4.33 20.81 17.63
C ASP A 8 -3.07 20.35 16.86
N GLY A 9 -3.00 19.06 16.55
CA GLY A 9 -2.20 18.56 15.43
C GLY A 9 -0.69 18.31 15.63
N ALA A 10 -0.31 17.31 16.44
CA ALA A 10 1.01 16.66 16.30
C ALA A 10 1.08 15.24 16.92
N MET A 11 0.20 14.31 16.52
CA MET A 11 0.29 12.90 16.98
C MET A 11 0.79 11.91 15.92
N PHE A 12 1.06 12.36 14.70
CA PHE A 12 1.74 11.56 13.67
C PHE A 12 3.12 12.15 13.34
N SER A 13 3.99 12.18 14.35
CA SER A 13 5.42 12.33 14.11
C SER A 13 5.92 11.04 13.43
N LYS A 14 6.18 11.14 12.13
CA LYS A 14 6.93 10.14 11.35
C LYS A 14 8.25 9.89 12.09
N ARG A 15 8.32 8.81 12.87
CA ARG A 15 9.57 8.38 13.48
C ARG A 15 10.48 7.86 12.36
N PRO A 16 11.71 8.37 12.22
CA PRO A 16 12.67 7.78 11.31
C PRO A 16 13.00 6.36 11.77
N ILE A 17 13.14 5.48 10.78
CA ILE A 17 13.41 4.06 10.89
C ILE A 17 14.72 3.85 11.67
N SER A 18 14.64 3.31 12.89
CA SER A 18 15.83 2.83 13.61
C SER A 18 16.10 1.40 13.15
N ARG A 19 16.98 1.25 12.16
CA ARG A 19 17.55 -0.03 11.71
C ARG A 19 18.67 -0.41 12.67
N ASN A 20 18.67 -1.65 13.17
CA ASN A 20 19.67 -2.15 14.10
C ASN A 20 21.11 -1.94 13.60
N ASP A 21 21.92 -1.31 14.45
CA ASP A 21 23.36 -1.08 14.32
C ASP A 21 24.15 -2.40 14.29
N SER A 22 24.60 -2.87 13.12
CA SER A 22 25.72 -3.84 13.06
C SER A 22 26.51 -3.93 11.76
N GLU A 23 26.17 -3.25 10.66
CA GLU A 23 27.06 -3.15 9.50
C GLU A 23 26.98 -1.76 8.87
N ARG A 24 27.95 -0.90 9.20
CA ARG A 24 28.17 0.41 8.57
C ARG A 24 28.62 0.21 7.13
N LEU A 25 27.65 0.17 6.22
CA LEU A 25 27.80 0.85 4.94
C LEU A 25 27.06 2.17 5.11
N ASP A 26 27.82 3.26 5.14
CA ASP A 26 27.33 4.62 5.03
C ASP A 26 26.65 4.77 3.65
N VAL A 27 25.45 4.20 3.50
CA VAL A 27 24.53 4.59 2.44
C VAL A 27 23.89 5.84 2.98
N GLU A 28 24.49 6.98 2.63
CA GLU A 28 23.80 8.26 2.59
C GLU A 28 22.36 7.99 2.14
N ALA A 29 21.38 8.60 2.80
CA ALA A 29 20.00 8.60 2.32
C ALA A 29 20.01 9.22 0.92
N GLY A 30 20.29 8.40 -0.08
CA GLY A 30 20.33 8.77 -1.46
C GLY A 30 18.89 9.07 -1.79
N ASP A 31 18.61 10.33 -2.06
CA ASP A 31 17.57 10.75 -3.00
C ASP A 31 17.89 10.10 -4.36
N ASP A 32 17.81 8.77 -4.44
CA ASP A 32 17.76 8.05 -5.69
C ASP A 32 16.30 8.08 -6.15
N PRO A 33 15.94 8.97 -7.10
CA PRO A 33 14.57 9.11 -7.56
C PRO A 33 14.04 7.83 -8.20
N HIS A 34 14.90 6.92 -8.64
CA HIS A 34 14.45 5.61 -9.14
C HIS A 34 14.01 4.71 -7.99
N LEU A 35 14.76 4.69 -6.88
CA LEU A 35 14.41 3.91 -5.71
C LEU A 35 13.09 4.41 -5.09
N SER A 36 12.90 5.73 -5.00
CA SER A 36 11.67 6.31 -4.45
C SER A 36 10.43 5.95 -5.30
N VAL A 37 10.53 6.01 -6.63
CA VAL A 37 9.45 5.63 -7.54
C VAL A 37 9.08 4.15 -7.39
N HIS A 38 10.08 3.27 -7.23
CA HIS A 38 9.82 1.85 -7.02
C HIS A 38 9.13 1.59 -5.67
N ILE A 39 9.53 2.30 -4.61
CA ILE A 39 8.90 2.21 -3.28
C ILE A 39 7.44 2.66 -3.37
N SER A 40 7.17 3.83 -3.95
CA SER A 40 5.79 4.33 -4.13
C SER A 40 4.91 3.35 -4.92
N PHE A 41 5.49 2.68 -5.93
CA PHE A 41 4.76 1.64 -6.67
C PHE A 41 4.48 0.39 -5.82
N MET A 42 5.44 -0.04 -4.99
CA MET A 42 5.25 -1.16 -4.06
C MET A 42 4.17 -0.86 -3.02
N GLU A 43 4.23 0.31 -2.40
CA GLU A 43 3.24 0.74 -1.39
C GLU A 43 1.84 0.86 -2.00
N ALA A 44 1.71 1.45 -3.19
CA ALA A 44 0.43 1.52 -3.90
C ALA A 44 -0.10 0.12 -4.27
N ALA A 45 0.78 -0.80 -4.65
CA ALA A 45 0.41 -2.18 -4.96
C ALA A 45 -0.09 -2.95 -3.74
N VAL A 46 0.56 -2.77 -2.59
CA VAL A 46 0.09 -3.33 -1.32
C VAL A 46 -1.22 -2.68 -0.92
N ALA A 47 -1.33 -1.35 -0.92
CA ALA A 47 -2.55 -0.63 -0.56
C ALA A 47 -3.76 -1.09 -1.38
N ALA A 48 -3.61 -1.20 -2.70
CA ALA A 48 -4.67 -1.67 -3.59
C ALA A 48 -5.07 -3.13 -3.32
N GLY A 49 -4.10 -4.01 -3.06
CA GLY A 49 -4.36 -5.39 -2.67
C GLY A 49 -5.11 -5.49 -1.34
N MET A 50 -4.77 -4.65 -0.38
CA MET A 50 -5.38 -4.65 0.96
C MET A 50 -6.82 -4.13 0.95
N ILE A 51 -7.12 -3.09 0.14
CA ILE A 51 -8.50 -2.63 -0.11
C ILE A 51 -9.36 -3.76 -0.66
N ILE A 52 -8.83 -4.53 -1.61
CA ILE A 52 -9.55 -5.66 -2.23
C ILE A 52 -9.78 -6.77 -1.20
N ALA A 53 -8.72 -7.18 -0.50
CA ALA A 53 -8.79 -8.28 0.46
C ALA A 53 -9.71 -7.97 1.65
N HIS A 54 -9.91 -6.71 2.00
CA HIS A 54 -10.85 -6.31 3.06
C HIS A 54 -12.23 -5.93 2.53
N ALA A 55 -12.48 -5.98 1.22
CA ALA A 55 -13.72 -5.46 0.63
C ALA A 55 -14.99 -6.15 1.16
N ASP A 56 -14.89 -7.39 1.63
CA ASP A 56 -15.99 -8.13 2.22
C ASP A 56 -16.09 -8.05 3.76
N GLY A 57 -15.14 -7.35 4.38
CA GLY A 57 -15.03 -7.11 5.81
C GLY A 57 -14.01 -8.00 6.53
N ASN A 58 -13.36 -8.96 5.86
CA ASN A 58 -12.31 -9.76 6.50
C ASN A 58 -11.29 -10.36 5.52
N ALA A 59 -10.05 -9.90 5.56
CA ALA A 59 -8.97 -10.52 4.80
C ALA A 59 -8.52 -11.85 5.40
N SER A 60 -8.54 -12.89 4.59
CA SER A 60 -8.00 -14.21 4.89
C SER A 60 -6.49 -14.27 4.68
N ILE A 61 -5.84 -15.21 5.38
CA ILE A 61 -4.41 -15.54 5.16
C ILE A 61 -4.15 -15.93 3.70
N SER A 62 -5.14 -16.52 3.03
CA SER A 62 -5.05 -16.90 1.61
C SER A 62 -4.93 -15.68 0.70
N GLU A 63 -5.72 -14.62 0.94
CA GLU A 63 -5.65 -13.37 0.16
C GLU A 63 -4.31 -12.67 0.38
N HIS A 64 -3.81 -12.62 1.62
CA HIS A 64 -2.49 -12.06 1.89
C HIS A 64 -1.38 -12.81 1.14
N ARG A 65 -1.40 -14.15 1.15
CA ARG A 65 -0.43 -14.96 0.39
C ARG A 65 -0.52 -14.71 -1.11
N ARG A 66 -1.73 -14.50 -1.65
CA ARG A 66 -1.92 -14.19 -3.08
C ARG A 66 -1.35 -12.83 -3.44
N ILE A 67 -1.59 -11.81 -2.63
CA ILE A 67 -1.00 -10.48 -2.82
C ILE A 67 0.53 -10.63 -2.89
N ILE A 68 1.15 -11.27 -1.90
CA ILE A 68 2.62 -11.50 -1.89
C ILE A 68 3.08 -12.25 -3.15
N ASN A 69 2.38 -13.31 -3.55
CA ASN A 69 2.75 -14.12 -4.71
C ASN A 69 2.63 -13.35 -6.02
N LEU A 70 1.66 -12.46 -6.15
CA LEU A 70 1.48 -11.62 -7.35
C LEU A 70 2.51 -10.50 -7.41
N LEU A 71 2.83 -9.87 -6.28
CA LEU A 71 3.91 -8.89 -6.20
C LEU A 71 5.25 -9.52 -6.62
N LYS A 72 5.53 -10.77 -6.20
CA LYS A 72 6.74 -11.51 -6.60
C LYS A 72 6.82 -11.84 -8.10
N GLN A 73 5.68 -11.89 -8.80
CA GLN A 73 5.66 -12.14 -10.24
C GLN A 73 5.92 -10.87 -11.05
N HIS A 74 5.71 -9.69 -10.47
CA HIS A 74 5.91 -8.43 -11.16
C HIS A 74 7.42 -8.07 -11.23
N PRO A 75 7.99 -7.78 -12.41
CA PRO A 75 9.44 -7.58 -12.58
C PRO A 75 10.07 -6.49 -11.70
N VAL A 76 9.29 -5.45 -11.40
CA VAL A 76 9.71 -4.33 -10.53
C VAL A 76 9.53 -4.64 -9.04
N LEU A 77 8.53 -5.45 -8.70
CA LEU A 77 8.18 -5.66 -7.28
C LEU A 77 8.95 -6.86 -6.69
N ARG A 78 9.39 -7.79 -7.54
CA ARG A 78 10.24 -8.91 -7.13
C ARG A 78 11.60 -8.51 -6.55
N SER A 79 12.06 -7.28 -6.79
CA SER A 79 13.34 -6.78 -6.23
C SER A 79 13.22 -6.29 -4.80
N PHE A 80 12.00 -6.11 -4.28
CA PHE A 80 11.79 -5.78 -2.87
C PHE A 80 12.02 -7.00 -1.99
N ALA A 81 12.60 -6.76 -0.81
CA ALA A 81 12.70 -7.80 0.20
C ALA A 81 11.29 -8.20 0.65
N VAL A 82 11.09 -9.51 0.86
CA VAL A 82 9.80 -10.04 1.33
C VAL A 82 9.38 -9.39 2.64
N ASP A 83 10.35 -9.10 3.51
CA ASP A 83 10.11 -8.45 4.81
C ASP A 83 9.59 -7.02 4.68
N ASP A 84 10.00 -6.29 3.64
CA ASP A 84 9.53 -4.92 3.41
C ASP A 84 8.07 -4.94 2.93
N VAL A 85 7.74 -5.85 2.02
CA VAL A 85 6.35 -6.08 1.57
C VAL A 85 5.47 -6.54 2.73
N ALA A 86 5.95 -7.48 3.54
CA ALA A 86 5.22 -8.00 4.70
C ALA A 86 4.94 -6.92 5.75
N ARG A 87 5.91 -6.05 6.03
CA ARG A 87 5.76 -4.92 6.96
C ARG A 87 4.74 -3.90 6.48
N GLU A 88 4.74 -3.61 5.17
CA GLU A 88 3.75 -2.73 4.57
C GLU A 88 2.34 -3.34 4.67
N MET A 89 2.22 -4.63 4.37
CA MET A 89 0.95 -5.35 4.55
C MET A 89 0.47 -5.35 6.00
N GLU A 90 1.36 -5.62 6.96
CA GLU A 90 1.03 -5.61 8.39
C GLU A 90 0.51 -4.25 8.87
N THR A 91 1.10 -3.15 8.35
CA THR A 91 0.63 -1.79 8.61
C THR A 91 -0.83 -1.62 8.19
N HIS A 92 -1.20 -2.12 7.02
CA HIS A 92 -2.59 -2.11 6.56
C HIS A 92 -3.48 -3.03 7.40
N VAL A 93 -3.05 -4.25 7.74
CA VAL A 93 -3.83 -5.17 8.59
C VAL A 93 -4.20 -4.51 9.92
N ILE A 94 -3.24 -3.87 10.58
CA ILE A 94 -3.48 -3.16 11.84
C ILE A 94 -4.46 -1.99 11.64
N ALA A 95 -4.30 -1.23 10.56
CA ALA A 95 -5.19 -0.10 10.27
C ALA A 95 -6.64 -0.57 10.01
N PHE A 96 -6.83 -1.59 9.17
CA PHE A 96 -8.15 -2.16 8.86
C PHE A 96 -8.82 -2.78 10.09
N ALA A 97 -8.05 -3.42 10.97
CA ALA A 97 -8.56 -3.96 12.23
C ALA A 97 -8.99 -2.86 13.23
N ALA A 98 -8.39 -1.67 13.15
CA ALA A 98 -8.72 -0.55 14.02
C ALA A 98 -9.94 0.25 13.54
N ASP A 99 -9.96 0.64 12.26
CA ASP A 99 -11.07 1.36 11.63
C ASP A 99 -11.03 1.13 10.11
N GLU A 100 -11.93 0.29 9.61
CA GLU A 100 -11.99 -0.12 8.20
C GLU A 100 -12.19 1.07 7.25
N ALA A 101 -13.12 1.98 7.58
CA ALA A 101 -13.45 3.11 6.70
C ALA A 101 -12.28 4.10 6.57
N THR A 102 -11.59 4.37 7.67
CA THR A 102 -10.41 5.24 7.71
C THR A 102 -9.21 4.56 7.03
N ALA A 103 -9.04 3.26 7.22
CA ALA A 103 -7.99 2.49 6.55
C ALA A 103 -8.17 2.48 5.03
N ASP A 104 -9.41 2.30 4.55
CA ASP A 104 -9.75 2.35 3.13
C ASP A 104 -9.41 3.72 2.52
N GLN A 105 -9.84 4.81 3.15
CA GLN A 105 -9.53 6.18 2.67
C GLN A 105 -8.03 6.46 2.64
N ASN A 106 -7.29 6.00 3.66
CA ASN A 106 -5.84 6.17 3.70
C ASN A 106 -5.13 5.36 2.62
N ALA A 107 -5.60 4.14 2.35
CA ALA A 107 -5.07 3.29 1.28
C ALA A 107 -5.34 3.90 -0.11
N GLU A 108 -6.55 4.42 -0.35
CA GLU A 108 -6.90 5.13 -1.58
C GLU A 108 -6.01 6.38 -1.77
N ARG A 109 -5.81 7.17 -0.70
CA ARG A 109 -4.91 8.33 -0.74
C ARG A 109 -3.47 7.93 -1.05
N ARG A 110 -2.97 6.82 -0.50
CA ARG A 110 -1.62 6.34 -0.77
C ARG A 110 -1.43 5.95 -2.23
N ILE A 111 -2.45 5.39 -2.86
CA ILE A 111 -2.46 5.11 -4.31
C ILE A 111 -2.43 6.42 -5.11
N ALA A 112 -3.18 7.45 -4.70
CA ALA A 112 -3.18 8.76 -5.35
C ALA A 112 -1.81 9.47 -5.24
N ASP A 113 -1.25 9.49 -4.03
CA ASP A 113 0.02 10.17 -3.70
C ASP A 113 1.25 9.45 -4.29
N ALA A 114 1.11 8.21 -4.76
CA ALA A 114 2.18 7.47 -5.42
C ALA A 114 2.54 8.03 -6.81
N HIS A 115 1.76 8.96 -7.35
CA HIS A 115 2.00 9.64 -8.63
C HIS A 115 2.38 8.70 -9.77
N LEU A 116 1.70 7.55 -9.85
CA LEU A 116 2.01 6.49 -10.81
C LEU A 116 1.78 6.96 -12.25
N THR A 117 2.71 6.59 -13.13
CA THR A 117 2.51 6.73 -14.57
C THR A 117 1.30 5.89 -15.04
N ALA A 118 0.76 6.20 -16.22
CA ALA A 118 -0.34 5.42 -16.79
C ALA A 118 0.00 3.92 -16.91
N ALA A 119 1.24 3.60 -17.30
CA ALA A 119 1.70 2.23 -17.42
C ALA A 119 1.74 1.52 -16.06
N GLN A 120 2.30 2.18 -15.03
CA GLN A 120 2.35 1.63 -13.68
C GLN A 120 0.94 1.45 -13.09
N PHE A 121 0.05 2.42 -13.28
CA PHE A 121 -1.32 2.31 -12.78
C PHE A 121 -2.10 1.19 -13.50
N ASN A 122 -1.91 1.03 -14.82
CA ASN A 122 -2.51 -0.09 -15.53
C ASN A 122 -1.94 -1.44 -15.08
N ALA A 123 -0.63 -1.51 -14.77
CA ALA A 123 -0.01 -2.70 -14.19
C ALA A 123 -0.58 -3.01 -12.80
N LEU A 124 -0.79 -1.99 -11.96
CA LEU A 124 -1.47 -2.09 -10.67
C LEU A 124 -2.86 -2.71 -10.81
N LEU A 125 -3.71 -2.15 -11.69
CA LEU A 125 -5.05 -2.70 -11.95
C LEU A 125 -5.00 -4.12 -12.54
N GLY A 126 -3.97 -4.43 -13.34
CA GLY A 126 -3.70 -5.78 -13.83
C GLY A 126 -3.46 -6.76 -12.68
N MET A 127 -2.58 -6.41 -11.74
CA MET A 127 -2.30 -7.24 -10.56
C MET A 127 -3.56 -7.43 -9.71
N CYS A 128 -4.32 -6.37 -9.47
CA CYS A 128 -5.59 -6.45 -8.74
C CYS A 128 -6.57 -7.45 -9.38
N ARG A 129 -6.77 -7.38 -10.71
CA ARG A 129 -7.60 -8.36 -11.43
C ARG A 129 -7.11 -9.80 -11.25
N SER A 130 -5.79 -10.01 -11.30
CA SER A 130 -5.22 -11.33 -11.05
C SER A 130 -5.46 -11.83 -9.61
N VAL A 131 -5.58 -10.94 -8.61
CA VAL A 131 -6.00 -11.32 -7.25
C VAL A 131 -7.44 -11.84 -7.27
N LEU A 132 -8.35 -11.10 -7.93
CA LEU A 132 -9.78 -11.44 -7.99
C LEU A 132 -10.06 -12.75 -8.75
N GLU A 133 -9.30 -13.02 -9.82
CA GLU A 133 -9.53 -14.18 -10.68
C GLU A 133 -8.93 -15.49 -10.11
N ALA A 134 -8.06 -15.41 -9.10
CA ALA A 134 -7.31 -16.55 -8.58
C ALA A 134 -8.20 -17.67 -8.00
N ASP A 135 -9.40 -17.35 -7.53
CA ASP A 135 -10.37 -18.32 -6.96
C ASP A 135 -11.46 -18.76 -7.92
N GLY A 136 -11.49 -18.21 -9.14
CA GLY A 136 -12.53 -18.48 -10.13
C GLY A 136 -13.93 -17.97 -9.74
N VAL A 137 -14.07 -17.28 -8.60
CA VAL A 137 -15.30 -16.64 -8.14
C VAL A 137 -14.97 -15.21 -7.71
N SER A 138 -15.35 -14.23 -8.53
CA SER A 138 -15.19 -12.82 -8.18
C SER A 138 -16.32 -12.37 -7.25
N ASN A 139 -15.99 -11.89 -6.07
CA ASN A 139 -16.98 -11.31 -5.15
C ASN A 139 -17.42 -9.93 -5.67
N PRO A 140 -18.72 -9.61 -5.76
CA PRO A 140 -19.19 -8.29 -6.18
C PRO A 140 -18.57 -7.13 -5.38
N LYS A 141 -18.23 -7.36 -4.10
CA LYS A 141 -17.57 -6.35 -3.26
C LYS A 141 -16.13 -6.08 -3.68
N GLU A 142 -15.36 -7.11 -4.03
CA GLU A 142 -14.00 -6.96 -4.56
C GLU A 142 -13.99 -6.26 -5.91
N VAL A 143 -14.99 -6.55 -6.76
CA VAL A 143 -15.16 -5.87 -8.06
C VAL A 143 -15.48 -4.39 -7.84
N ALA A 144 -16.37 -4.06 -6.90
CA ALA A 144 -16.65 -2.68 -6.54
C ALA A 144 -15.40 -1.96 -6.00
N ALA A 145 -14.59 -2.65 -5.18
CA ALA A 145 -13.32 -2.14 -4.69
C ALA A 145 -12.33 -1.85 -5.83
N LEU A 146 -12.22 -2.74 -6.81
CA LEU A 146 -11.41 -2.50 -8.01
C LEU A 146 -11.88 -1.28 -8.82
N VAL A 147 -13.20 -1.08 -8.95
CA VAL A 147 -13.76 0.10 -9.61
C VAL A 147 -13.39 1.38 -8.85
N ARG A 148 -13.48 1.38 -7.51
CA ARG A 148 -13.03 2.51 -6.68
C ARG A 148 -11.55 2.82 -6.92
N ILE A 149 -10.69 1.81 -6.83
CA ILE A 149 -9.24 1.96 -7.09
C ILE A 149 -9.00 2.56 -8.48
N SER A 150 -9.72 2.10 -9.51
CA SER A 150 -9.57 2.62 -10.87
C SER A 150 -9.96 4.10 -11.01
N ALA A 151 -10.85 4.59 -10.15
CA ALA A 151 -11.30 5.97 -10.13
C ALA A 151 -10.34 6.91 -9.37
N VAL A 152 -9.42 6.38 -8.55
CA VAL A 152 -8.45 7.18 -7.77
C VAL A 152 -7.58 8.06 -8.67
N ARG A 153 -7.27 7.61 -9.89
CA ARG A 153 -6.45 8.35 -10.85
C ARG A 153 -7.24 9.38 -11.70
N ALA A 154 -8.55 9.49 -11.53
CA ALA A 154 -9.39 10.32 -12.40
C ALA A 154 -9.28 11.84 -12.18
N VAL A 155 -8.21 12.33 -11.52
CA VAL A 155 -7.97 13.76 -11.28
C VAL A 155 -6.57 14.15 -11.76
#